data_AF-A0A0D5ZCI2-F1
#
_entry.id   AF-A0A0D5ZCI2-F1
#
_cell.length_a   1.000
_cell.length_b   1.000
_cell.length_c   1.000
_cell.angle_alpha   90.00
_cell.angle_beta   90.00
_cell.angle_gamma   90.00
#
_symmetry.space_group_name_H-M   'P 1'
#
loop_
_entity.id
_entity.type
_entity.pdbx_description
1 polymer ?
#
loop_
_entity_poly.entity_id
_entity_poly.type
_entity_poly.pdbx_seq_one_letter_code
_entity_poly.pdbx_strand_id
1 'polypeptide(L)' 'MIDMNSRGILYGIAADLPAMREHKSGHIINLSSIAGHNVYPDSTVYCAIRHAVKADEYEIYGGVGEKNSYDLILHSCGD' A
#
# COMPACT_ATOMS: atom_id res chain seq x y z
N MET A 1 -2.37 9.36 -11.55
CA MET A 1 -2.46 8.87 -10.16
C MET A 1 -2.01 7.41 -10.01
N ILE A 2 -2.44 6.52 -10.90
CA ILE A 2 -2.17 5.06 -10.84
C ILE A 2 -0.67 4.76 -10.76
N ASP A 3 0.12 5.41 -11.61
CA ASP A 3 1.55 5.14 -11.74
C ASP A 3 2.35 5.45 -10.47
N MET A 4 2.08 6.61 -9.89
CA MET A 4 2.75 7.06 -8.67
C MET A 4 2.32 6.25 -7.44
N ASN A 5 1.03 5.91 -7.32
CA ASN A 5 0.50 5.33 -6.09
C ASN A 5 0.46 3.81 -6.08
N SER A 6 0.30 3.13 -7.23
CA SER A 6 0.29 1.65 -7.26
C SER A 6 1.56 1.11 -7.90
N ARG A 7 1.90 1.52 -9.14
CA ARG A 7 3.13 1.01 -9.79
C ARG A 7 4.40 1.36 -9.01
N GLY A 8 4.47 2.59 -8.46
CA GLY A 8 5.57 3.01 -7.60
C GLY A 8 5.74 2.14 -6.35
N ILE A 9 4.62 1.80 -5.67
CA ILE A 9 4.64 0.94 -4.48
C ILE A 9 5.11 -0.47 -4.86
N LEU A 10 4.55 -1.06 -5.92
CA LEU A 10 4.94 -2.38 -6.38
C LEU A 10 6.43 -2.46 -6.75
N TYR A 11 6.99 -1.41 -7.36
CA TYR A 11 8.42 -1.36 -7.64
C TYR A 11 9.28 -1.22 -6.38
N GLY A 12 8.84 -0.43 -5.39
CA GLY A 12 9.52 -0.35 -4.10
C GLY A 12 9.52 -1.70 -3.37
N ILE A 13 8.34 -2.33 -3.27
CA ILE A 13 8.20 -3.68 -2.70
C ILE A 13 9.14 -4.65 -3.42
N ALA A 14 9.10 -4.71 -4.76
CA ALA A 14 9.93 -5.63 -5.52
C ALA A 14 11.44 -5.40 -5.32
N ALA A 15 11.86 -4.15 -5.08
CA ALA A 15 13.26 -3.81 -4.83
C ALA A 15 13.71 -4.24 -3.42
N ASP A 16 12.86 -4.08 -2.40
CA ASP A 16 13.22 -4.33 -1.00
C ASP A 16 12.96 -5.79 -0.54
N LEU A 17 12.01 -6.49 -1.19
CA LEU A 17 11.61 -7.86 -0.81
C LEU A 17 12.78 -8.87 -0.76
N PRO A 18 13.78 -8.85 -1.67
CA PRO A 18 14.93 -9.75 -1.58
C PRO A 18 15.73 -9.58 -0.30
N ALA A 19 16.01 -8.33 0.10
CA ALA A 19 16.76 -8.04 1.32
C ALA A 19 15.95 -8.40 2.58
N MET A 20 14.65 -8.08 2.58
CA MET A 20 13.76 -8.46 3.69
C MET A 20 13.67 -9.99 3.89
N ARG A 21 13.70 -10.76 2.78
CA ARG A 21 13.74 -12.23 2.82
C ARG A 21 15.04 -12.76 3.39
N GLU A 22 16.18 -12.18 3.00
CA GLU A 22 17.50 -12.56 3.53
C GLU A 22 17.59 -12.30 5.04
N HIS A 23 17.10 -11.14 5.48
CA HIS A 23 17.10 -10.75 6.90
C HIS A 23 15.97 -11.39 7.71
N LYS A 24 15.02 -12.07 7.05
CA LYS A 24 13.79 -12.60 7.66
C LYS A 24 13.06 -11.56 8.52
N SER A 25 13.16 -10.30 8.14
CA SER A 25 12.65 -9.15 8.88
C SER A 25 12.65 -7.91 7.99
N GLY A 26 11.76 -6.98 8.30
CA GLY A 26 11.65 -5.69 7.62
C GLY A 26 10.23 -5.17 7.68
N HIS A 27 10.05 -3.87 7.47
CA HIS A 27 8.74 -3.25 7.48
C HIS A 27 8.57 -2.33 6.29
N ILE A 28 7.44 -2.47 5.61
CA ILE A 28 6.99 -1.55 4.57
C ILE A 28 5.78 -0.81 5.13
N ILE A 29 5.84 0.52 5.08
CA ILE A 29 4.76 1.39 5.54
C ILE A 29 4.26 2.16 4.32
N ASN A 30 3.04 1.86 3.90
CA ASN A 30 2.38 2.57 2.82
C ASN A 30 1.62 3.76 3.39
N LEU A 31 1.70 4.90 2.71
CA LEU A 31 0.87 6.06 3.02
C LEU A 31 -0.43 5.96 2.22
N SER A 32 -1.55 5.81 2.90
CA SER A 32 -2.87 5.76 2.27
C SER A 32 -3.82 6.78 2.87
N SER A 33 -5.11 6.59 2.61
CA SER A 33 -6.19 7.48 2.98
C SER A 33 -7.41 6.65 3.34
N ILE A 34 -8.31 7.24 4.13
CA ILE A 34 -9.60 6.62 4.47
C ILE A 34 -10.43 6.27 3.21
N ALA A 35 -10.15 6.91 2.08
CA ALA A 35 -10.70 6.54 0.77
C ALA A 35 -10.25 5.15 0.23
N GLY A 36 -9.30 4.48 0.90
CA GLY A 36 -8.97 3.06 0.67
C GLY A 36 -9.89 2.10 1.43
N HIS A 37 -10.81 2.64 2.23
CA HIS A 37 -11.78 1.91 3.04
C HIS A 37 -13.22 2.34 2.72
N ASN A 38 -13.42 3.60 2.37
CA ASN A 38 -14.70 4.18 1.99
C ASN A 38 -14.63 4.76 0.58
N VAL A 39 -15.78 4.92 -0.07
CA VAL A 39 -15.88 5.59 -1.37
C VAL A 39 -16.61 6.91 -1.20
N TYR A 40 -16.04 7.96 -1.79
CA TYR A 40 -16.58 9.32 -1.72
C TYR A 40 -17.06 9.79 -3.10
N PRO A 41 -18.14 10.58 -3.17
CA PRO A 41 -18.61 11.20 -4.42
C PRO A 41 -17.48 11.99 -5.12
N ASP A 42 -17.50 12.01 -6.45
CA ASP A 42 -16.53 12.69 -7.32
C ASP A 42 -15.06 12.25 -7.15
N SER A 43 -14.81 11.21 -6.34
CA SER A 43 -13.46 10.75 -5.98
C SER A 43 -13.21 9.30 -6.42
N THR A 44 -13.96 8.78 -7.40
CA THR A 44 -13.92 7.36 -7.81
C THR A 44 -12.51 6.88 -8.17
N VAL A 45 -11.77 7.64 -8.99
CA VAL A 45 -10.41 7.27 -9.41
C VAL A 45 -9.45 7.28 -8.22
N TYR A 46 -9.61 8.24 -7.31
CA TYR A 46 -8.83 8.33 -6.09
C TYR A 46 -9.09 7.12 -5.17
N CYS A 47 -10.36 6.84 -4.88
CA CYS A 47 -10.76 5.72 -4.02
C CYS A 47 -10.31 4.38 -4.61
N ALA A 48 -10.47 4.16 -5.92
CA ALA A 48 -10.03 2.93 -6.59
C ALA A 48 -8.54 2.68 -6.41
N ILE A 49 -7.72 3.73 -6.53
CA ILE A 49 -6.27 3.63 -6.36
C ILE A 49 -5.92 3.35 -4.90
N ARG A 50 -6.58 3.99 -3.93
CA ARG A 50 -6.33 3.72 -2.50
C ARG A 50 -6.72 2.31 -2.08
N HIS A 51 -7.77 1.75 -2.68
CA HIS A 51 -8.13 0.34 -2.51
C HIS A 51 -7.06 -0.59 -3.12
N ALA A 52 -6.47 -0.22 -4.25
CA ALA A 52 -5.36 -0.98 -4.83
C ALA A 52 -4.11 -0.95 -3.94
N VAL A 53 -3.72 0.21 -3.41
CA VAL A 53 -2.59 0.34 -2.47
C VAL A 53 -2.73 -0.58 -1.26
N LYS A 54 -3.95 -0.66 -0.71
CA LYS A 54 -4.26 -1.56 0.40
C LYS A 54 -4.14 -3.04 0.01
N ALA A 55 -4.49 -3.38 -1.24
CA ALA A 55 -4.33 -4.73 -1.74
C ALA A 55 -2.85 -5.12 -1.91
N ASP A 56 -1.99 -4.17 -2.31
CA ASP A 56 -0.55 -4.39 -2.46
C ASP A 56 0.13 -4.84 -1.14
N GLU A 57 -0.47 -4.56 0.02
CA GLU A 57 0.04 -5.02 1.33
C GLU A 57 0.08 -6.55 1.45
N TYR A 58 -0.86 -7.26 0.83
CA TYR A 58 -0.94 -8.72 0.91
C TYR A 58 0.21 -9.40 0.14
N GLU A 59 0.82 -8.73 -0.83
CA GLU A 59 1.98 -9.21 -1.59
C GLU A 59 3.16 -9.53 -0.64
N ILE A 60 3.39 -8.66 0.35
CA ILE A 60 4.54 -8.74 1.27
C ILE A 60 4.40 -9.91 2.24
N TYR A 61 3.18 -10.24 2.67
CA TYR A 61 2.92 -11.39 3.55
C TYR A 61 3.33 -12.71 2.89
N GLY A 62 2.97 -12.89 1.61
CA GLY A 62 3.35 -14.07 0.85
C GLY A 62 4.87 -14.18 0.65
N GLY A 63 5.60 -13.05 0.76
CA GLY A 63 7.02 -12.97 0.54
C GLY A 63 7.90 -13.27 1.76
N VAL A 64 7.49 -12.87 2.97
CA VAL A 64 8.32 -12.92 4.20
C VAL A 64 7.73 -13.85 5.27
N GLY A 65 6.49 -14.32 5.11
CA GLY A 65 5.87 -15.32 6.00
C GLY A 65 5.28 -14.74 7.29
N GLU A 66 5.29 -13.41 7.47
CA GLU A 66 4.71 -12.71 8.61
C GLU A 66 4.16 -11.33 8.22
N LYS A 67 3.36 -10.71 9.09
CA LYS A 67 2.78 -9.38 8.86
C LYS A 67 3.85 -8.28 8.96
N ASN A 68 4.36 -7.86 7.81
CA ASN A 68 5.42 -6.85 7.70
C ASN A 68 5.03 -5.63 6.84
N SER A 69 3.74 -5.52 6.50
CA SER A 69 3.18 -4.37 5.79
C SER A 69 2.15 -3.65 6.65
N TYR A 70 2.20 -2.32 6.66
CA TYR A 70 1.30 -1.46 7.40
C TYR A 70 0.74 -0.35 6.53
N ASP A 71 -0.55 -0.09 6.67
CA ASP A 71 -1.19 1.11 6.12
C ASP A 71 -1.16 2.26 7.13
N LEU A 72 -0.58 3.40 6.77
CA LEU A 72 -0.76 4.64 7.50
C LEU A 72 -1.85 5.47 6.83
N ILE A 73 -3.04 5.40 7.43
CA ILE A 73 -4.24 6.08 6.94
C ILE A 73 -4.18 7.56 7.31
N LEU A 74 -4.10 8.42 6.30
CA LEU A 74 -4.24 9.86 6.46
C LEU A 74 -5.70 10.28 6.23
N HIS A 75 -6.24 11.07 7.15
CA HIS A 75 -7.49 11.81 6.95
C HIS A 75 -7.17 13.16 6.33
N SER A 76 -7.69 13.42 5.14
CA SER A 76 -7.68 14.77 4.58
C SER A 76 -8.91 15.54 5.05
N CYS A 77 -8.79 16.87 5.15
CA CYS A 77 -9.95 17.73 5.39
C CYS A 77 -10.83 17.69 4.14
N GLY A 78 -11.88 16.86 4.18
CA GLY A 78 -12.73 16.57 3.02
C GLY A 78 -13.25 15.12 2.96
N ASP A 79 -12.65 14.22 3.73
CA ASP A 79 -13.10 12.83 3.94
C ASP A 79 -14.14 12.67 5.08
#